data_AF-A0A7S2AB74-F1
#
_entry.id   AF-A0A7S2AB74-F1
#
_cell.length_a   1.000
_cell.length_b   1.000
_cell.length_c   1.000
_cell.angle_alpha   90.00
_cell.angle_beta   90.00
_cell.angle_gamma   90.00
#
_symmetry.space_group_name_H-M   'P 1'
#
loop_
_entity.id
_entity.type
_entity.pdbx_description
1 polymer ?
#
loop_
_entity_poly.entity_id
_entity_poly.type
_entity_poly.pdbx_seq_one_letter_code
_entity_poly.pdbx_strand_id
1 'polypeptide(L)'
;AAATTLEEAALMGGALARDIDPKEGYQHLIDEYPALPSQTPSQLKSMLSSKQTKIQGLFSGGTMMKEAKYLFHQFDVPGEHTMIDLGDDEYTQGRPHPMIDYSLRNQYIVEAGKDP
;
A
#
# COMPACT_ATOMS: atom_id res chain seq x y z
N ALA A 1 20.91 -11.26 -1.77
CA ALA A 1 19.61 -11.55 -1.13
C ALA A 1 18.55 -11.04 -2.09
N ALA A 2 17.42 -11.74 -2.22
CA ALA A 2 16.30 -11.21 -3.01
C ALA A 2 15.60 -10.09 -2.22
N ALA A 3 15.03 -9.11 -2.92
CA ALA A 3 14.20 -8.09 -2.31
C ALA A 3 12.91 -8.71 -1.75
N THR A 4 12.47 -8.20 -0.60
CA THR A 4 11.26 -8.63 0.12
C THR A 4 10.10 -7.66 -0.03
N THR A 5 10.38 -6.40 -0.37
CA THR A 5 9.40 -5.33 -0.66
C THR A 5 9.61 -4.76 -2.07
N LEU A 6 8.60 -4.10 -2.63
CA LEU A 6 8.71 -3.35 -3.89
C LEU A 6 9.67 -2.17 -3.73
N GLU A 7 9.71 -1.55 -2.56
CA GLU A 7 10.68 -0.49 -2.25
C GLU A 7 12.11 -1.03 -2.32
N GLU A 8 12.41 -2.15 -1.64
CA GLU A 8 13.71 -2.80 -1.73
C GLU A 8 14.06 -3.17 -3.17
N ALA A 9 13.09 -3.70 -3.93
CA ALA A 9 13.31 -4.06 -5.32
C ALA A 9 13.65 -2.84 -6.19
N ALA A 10 12.94 -1.72 -5.99
CA ALA A 10 13.18 -0.47 -6.71
C ALA A 10 14.55 0.13 -6.36
N LEU A 11 14.92 0.16 -5.08
CA LEU A 11 16.21 0.68 -4.62
C LEU A 11 17.37 -0.19 -5.14
N MET A 12 17.26 -1.52 -5.02
CA MET A 12 18.28 -2.45 -5.54
C MET A 12 18.43 -2.32 -7.06
N GLY A 13 17.32 -2.19 -7.80
CA GLY A 13 17.35 -1.96 -9.25
C GLY A 13 18.02 -0.62 -9.61
N GLY A 14 17.72 0.45 -8.85
CA GLY A 14 18.32 1.76 -9.02
C GLY A 14 19.81 1.81 -8.69
N ALA A 15 20.26 1.03 -7.71
CA ALA A 15 21.68 0.87 -7.37
C ALA A 15 22.43 0.13 -8.49
N LEU A 16 21.88 -1.00 -8.97
CA LEU A 16 22.46 -1.75 -10.10
C LEU A 16 22.62 -0.88 -11.35
N ALA A 17 21.62 -0.05 -11.67
CA ALA A 17 21.66 0.85 -12.82
C ALA A 17 22.76 1.94 -12.74
N ARG A 18 23.34 2.15 -11.55
CA ARG A 18 24.40 3.13 -11.28
C ARG A 18 25.75 2.48 -10.94
N ASP A 19 25.89 1.17 -11.17
CA ASP A 19 27.08 0.39 -10.80
C ASP A 19 27.41 0.44 -9.29
N ILE A 20 26.39 0.60 -8.44
CA ILE A 20 26.50 0.58 -6.98
C ILE A 20 26.14 -0.82 -6.47
N ASP A 21 26.84 -1.33 -5.46
CA ASP A 21 26.46 -2.59 -4.81
C ASP A 21 25.03 -2.49 -4.25
N PRO A 22 24.10 -3.38 -4.62
CA PRO A 22 22.68 -3.28 -4.21
C PRO A 22 22.45 -3.35 -2.70
N LYS A 23 23.38 -3.93 -1.94
CA LYS A 23 23.31 -3.97 -0.47
C LYS A 23 23.81 -2.67 0.16
N GLU A 24 24.75 -1.98 -0.49
CA GLU A 24 25.30 -0.71 -0.01
C GLU A 24 24.46 0.50 -0.46
N GLY A 25 23.82 0.40 -1.63
CA GLY A 25 22.96 1.45 -2.19
C GLY A 25 21.67 1.72 -1.41
N TYR A 26 21.23 0.78 -0.55
CA TYR A 26 19.98 0.91 0.22
C TYR A 26 19.96 2.17 1.08
N GLN A 27 21.02 2.41 1.87
CA GLN A 27 21.10 3.56 2.77
C GLN A 27 21.29 4.87 2.00
N HIS A 28 22.16 4.85 0.98
CA HIS A 28 22.46 6.03 0.17
C HIS A 28 21.25 6.58 -0.60
N LEU A 29 20.37 5.69 -1.09
CA LEU A 29 19.19 6.09 -1.87
C LEU A 29 18.01 6.51 -0.99
N ILE A 30 17.86 5.95 0.23
CA ILE A 30 16.84 6.43 1.19
C ILE A 30 17.13 7.87 1.61
N ASP A 31 18.40 8.21 1.83
CA ASP A 31 18.80 9.57 2.20
C ASP A 31 18.55 10.58 1.06
N GLU A 32 18.58 10.13 -0.20
CA GLU A 32 18.28 10.94 -1.39
C GLU A 32 16.77 11.20 -1.55
N TYR A 33 15.93 10.25 -1.14
CA TYR A 33 14.47 10.35 -1.20
C TYR A 33 13.87 10.30 0.21
N PRO A 34 14.00 11.39 1.00
CA PRO A 34 13.48 11.41 2.35
C PRO A 34 11.96 11.14 2.34
N ALA A 35 11.51 10.38 3.32
CA ALA A 35 10.09 10.09 3.50
C ALA A 35 9.28 11.40 3.48
N LEU A 36 8.13 11.37 2.80
CA LEU A 36 7.22 12.51 2.79
C LEU A 36 6.84 12.87 4.23
N PRO A 37 6.60 14.17 4.53
CA PRO A 37 6.14 14.58 5.85
C PRO A 37 4.88 13.82 6.22
N SER A 38 4.98 12.95 7.22
CA SER A 38 3.86 12.16 7.72
C SER A 38 3.30 12.77 9.00
N GLN A 39 1.98 12.72 9.17
CA GLN A 39 1.35 13.03 10.45
C GLN A 39 1.85 12.07 11.53
N THR A 40 2.09 12.59 12.73
CA THR A 40 2.47 11.74 13.87
C THR A 40 1.32 10.81 14.25
N PRO A 41 1.59 9.65 14.88
CA PRO A 41 0.54 8.75 15.36
C PRO A 41 -0.50 9.44 16.26
N SER A 42 -0.07 10.40 17.08
CA SER A 42 -0.95 11.19 17.94
C SER A 42 -1.90 12.10 17.14
N GLN A 43 -1.41 12.73 16.07
CA GLN A 43 -2.24 13.55 15.18
C GLN A 43 -3.28 12.68 14.46
N LEU A 44 -2.84 11.55 13.89
CA LEU A 44 -3.74 10.59 13.24
C LEU A 44 -4.82 10.08 14.20
N LYS A 45 -4.45 9.72 15.43
CA LYS A 45 -5.39 9.25 16.45
C LYS A 45 -6.43 10.31 16.81
N SER A 46 -6.07 11.60 16.80
CA SER A 46 -7.01 12.68 17.08
C SER A 46 -8.04 12.91 15.96
N MET A 47 -7.76 12.41 14.75
CA MET A 47 -8.65 12.49 13.59
C MET A 47 -9.64 11.31 13.52
N LEU A 48 -9.45 10.27 14.33
CA LEU A 48 -10.27 9.05 14.31
C LEU A 48 -11.20 8.99 15.52
N SER A 49 -12.42 8.49 15.31
CA SER A 49 -13.33 8.17 16.42
C SER A 49 -13.03 6.80 17.00
N SER A 50 -13.46 6.55 18.24
CA SER A 50 -13.31 5.23 18.90
C SER A 50 -14.09 4.10 18.23
N LYS A 51 -15.03 4.42 17.32
CA LYS A 51 -15.77 3.42 16.54
C LYS A 51 -14.98 2.91 15.32
N GLN A 52 -14.02 3.70 14.84
CA GLN A 52 -13.21 3.38 13.67
C GLN A 52 -12.10 2.40 14.06
N THR A 53 -12.44 1.13 13.99
CA THR A 53 -11.61 0.03 14.51
C THR A 53 -11.03 -0.87 13.43
N LYS A 54 -11.38 -0.60 12.16
CA LYS A 54 -11.04 -1.44 11.00
C LYS A 54 -10.26 -0.64 9.98
N ILE A 55 -9.52 -1.35 9.14
CA ILE A 55 -8.81 -0.78 7.98
C ILE A 55 -9.35 -1.53 6.77
N GLN A 56 -9.82 -0.77 5.78
CA GLN A 56 -10.25 -1.30 4.49
C GLN A 56 -9.28 -0.82 3.40
N GLY A 57 -8.44 -1.73 2.93
CA GLY A 57 -7.51 -1.49 1.83
C GLY A 57 -8.17 -1.78 0.49
N LEU A 58 -8.41 -0.73 -0.32
CA LEU A 58 -9.01 -0.84 -1.64
C LEU A 58 -7.96 -0.58 -2.72
N PHE A 59 -7.47 -1.65 -3.32
CA PHE A 59 -6.36 -1.63 -4.28
C PHE A 59 -6.88 -1.84 -5.70
N SER A 60 -6.17 -1.27 -6.67
CA SER A 60 -6.41 -1.51 -8.10
C SER A 60 -5.42 -2.49 -8.71
N GLY A 61 -4.52 -3.08 -7.92
CA GLY A 61 -3.51 -4.00 -8.43
C GLY A 61 -2.97 -4.94 -7.36
N GLY A 62 -2.93 -6.22 -7.70
CA GLY A 62 -2.65 -7.30 -6.76
C GLY A 62 -1.25 -7.27 -6.15
N THR A 63 -0.23 -6.80 -6.86
CA THR A 63 1.13 -6.73 -6.31
C THR A 63 1.21 -5.73 -5.15
N MET A 64 0.66 -4.53 -5.32
CA MET A 64 0.61 -3.52 -4.25
C MET A 64 -0.25 -3.99 -3.07
N MET A 65 -1.39 -4.64 -3.36
CA MET A 65 -2.24 -5.22 -2.30
C MET A 65 -1.49 -6.28 -1.49
N LYS A 66 -0.79 -7.20 -2.17
CA LYS A 66 -0.03 -8.28 -1.52
C LYS A 66 1.09 -7.73 -0.66
N GLU A 67 1.82 -6.72 -1.12
CA GLU A 67 2.86 -6.07 -0.32
C GLU A 67 2.26 -5.34 0.89
N ALA A 68 1.18 -4.58 0.71
CA ALA A 68 0.51 -3.92 1.81
C ALA A 68 0.04 -4.94 2.86
N LYS A 69 -0.49 -6.09 2.43
CA LYS A 69 -0.87 -7.19 3.31
C LYS A 69 0.32 -7.80 4.03
N TYR A 70 1.44 -7.98 3.33
CA TYR A 70 2.68 -8.48 3.92
C TYR A 70 3.20 -7.54 5.01
N LEU A 71 3.31 -6.24 4.73
CA LEU A 71 3.70 -5.22 5.70
C LEU A 71 2.74 -5.20 6.89
N PHE A 72 1.43 -5.23 6.62
CA PHE A 72 0.40 -5.24 7.66
C PHE A 72 0.53 -6.41 8.63
N HIS A 73 0.84 -7.61 8.12
CA HIS A 73 1.09 -8.79 8.95
C HIS A 73 2.34 -8.65 9.83
N GLN A 74 3.34 -7.84 9.45
CA GLN A 74 4.51 -7.59 10.30
C GLN A 74 4.19 -6.74 11.54
N PHE A 75 3.12 -5.95 11.49
CA PHE A 75 2.75 -5.01 12.57
C PHE A 75 1.74 -5.58 13.58
N ASP A 76 1.28 -6.82 13.41
CA ASP A 76 0.29 -7.49 14.29
C ASP A 76 -0.89 -6.59 14.68
N VAL A 77 -1.51 -5.96 13.68
CA VAL A 77 -2.56 -4.97 13.91
C VAL A 77 -3.87 -5.66 14.32
N PRO A 78 -4.44 -5.37 15.50
CA PRO A 78 -5.63 -6.02 16.00
C PRO A 78 -6.91 -5.45 15.36
N GLY A 79 -7.82 -6.33 14.96
CA GLY A 79 -9.12 -5.96 14.40
C GLY A 79 -9.49 -6.77 13.16
N GLU A 80 -10.68 -6.52 12.64
CA GLU A 80 -11.14 -7.11 11.37
C GLU A 80 -10.75 -6.18 10.22
N HIS A 81 -9.55 -6.37 9.69
CA HIS A 81 -9.05 -5.58 8.55
C HIS A 81 -9.27 -6.34 7.24
N THR A 82 -9.52 -5.59 6.17
CA THR A 82 -9.71 -6.15 4.82
C THR A 82 -8.76 -5.50 3.84
N MET A 83 -8.32 -6.26 2.84
CA MET A 83 -7.54 -5.77 1.71
C MET A 83 -8.06 -6.47 0.46
N ILE A 84 -8.57 -5.68 -0.48
CA ILE A 84 -9.24 -6.15 -1.68
C ILE A 84 -8.48 -5.64 -2.90
N ASP A 85 -8.19 -6.55 -3.83
CA ASP A 85 -7.72 -6.20 -5.16
C ASP A 85 -8.92 -6.08 -6.10
N LEU A 86 -9.38 -4.85 -6.34
CA LEU A 86 -10.46 -4.57 -7.28
C LEU A 86 -10.04 -4.79 -8.74
N GLY A 87 -8.75 -5.02 -9.00
CA GLY A 87 -8.21 -5.40 -10.30
C GLY A 87 -8.37 -6.89 -10.62
N ASP A 88 -8.75 -7.72 -9.64
CA ASP A 88 -8.97 -9.15 -9.86
C ASP A 88 -10.09 -9.40 -10.89
N ASP A 89 -10.05 -10.55 -11.56
CA ASP A 89 -11.01 -10.95 -12.58
C ASP A 89 -12.43 -10.89 -12.02
N GLU A 90 -12.65 -11.33 -10.77
CA GLU A 90 -13.95 -11.26 -10.09
C GLU A 90 -14.60 -9.86 -10.17
N TYR A 91 -13.79 -8.82 -10.10
CA TYR A 91 -14.24 -7.43 -10.10
C TYR A 91 -14.20 -6.78 -11.47
N THR A 92 -13.52 -7.37 -12.46
CA THR A 92 -13.29 -6.76 -13.78
C THR A 92 -14.02 -7.45 -14.94
N GLN A 93 -14.79 -8.51 -14.69
CA GLN A 93 -15.64 -9.11 -15.72
C GLN A 93 -16.63 -8.09 -16.31
N GLY A 94 -16.54 -7.91 -17.64
CA GLY A 94 -17.42 -7.02 -18.40
C GLY A 94 -17.23 -5.53 -18.12
N ARG A 95 -16.14 -5.12 -17.46
CA ARG A 95 -15.83 -3.71 -17.18
C ARG A 95 -14.34 -3.40 -17.34
N PRO A 96 -13.95 -2.13 -17.57
CA PRO A 96 -12.54 -1.76 -17.59
C PRO A 96 -11.90 -1.96 -16.22
N HIS A 97 -10.61 -2.29 -16.21
CA HIS A 97 -9.83 -2.46 -14.99
C HIS A 97 -9.79 -1.15 -14.17
N PRO A 98 -9.75 -1.17 -12.81
CA PRO A 98 -9.80 0.03 -11.97
C PRO A 98 -8.62 0.99 -12.09
N MET A 99 -7.55 0.58 -12.76
CA MET A 99 -6.45 1.48 -13.13
C MET A 99 -6.79 2.34 -14.36
N ILE A 100 -7.76 1.92 -15.18
CA ILE A 100 -8.21 2.63 -16.39
C ILE A 100 -9.50 3.40 -16.09
N ASP A 101 -10.47 2.73 -15.45
CA ASP A 101 -11.74 3.32 -15.03
C ASP A 101 -11.91 3.27 -13.51
N TYR A 102 -11.87 4.42 -12.85
CA TYR A 102 -11.90 4.50 -11.39
C TYR A 102 -13.30 4.34 -10.78
N SER A 103 -14.35 4.17 -11.58
CA SER A 103 -15.75 4.22 -11.11
C SER A 103 -16.02 3.15 -10.06
N LEU A 104 -15.54 1.92 -10.30
CA LEU A 104 -15.68 0.81 -9.35
C LEU A 104 -14.97 1.11 -8.03
N ARG A 105 -13.72 1.59 -8.08
CA ARG A 105 -12.95 1.93 -6.87
C ARG A 105 -13.64 3.03 -6.08
N ASN A 106 -14.14 4.06 -6.76
CA ASN A 106 -14.85 5.17 -6.11
C ASN A 106 -16.13 4.69 -5.43
N GLN A 107 -16.89 3.76 -6.04
CA GLN A 107 -18.07 3.17 -5.43
C GLN A 107 -17.72 2.44 -4.12
N TYR A 108 -16.65 1.65 -4.11
CA TYR A 108 -16.20 0.95 -2.90
C TYR A 108 -15.72 1.91 -1.81
N ILE A 109 -15.05 3.02 -2.17
CA ILE A 109 -14.66 4.06 -1.19
C ILE A 109 -15.89 4.68 -0.54
N VAL A 110 -16.91 5.01 -1.34
CA VAL A 110 -18.16 5.59 -0.81
C VAL A 110 -18.88 4.58 0.08
N GLU A 111 -18.92 3.31 -0.29
CA GLU A 111 -19.55 2.26 0.52
C GLU A 111 -18.80 2.05 1.84
N ALA A 112 -17.47 1.97 1.81
CA ALA A 112 -16.61 1.90 2.99
C ALA A 112 -16.86 3.07 3.94
N GLY A 113 -17.05 4.29 3.41
CA GLY A 113 -17.33 5.48 4.21
C GLY A 113 -18.68 5.47 4.93
N LYS A 114 -19.60 4.57 4.60
CA LYS A 114 -20.87 4.40 5.32
C LYS A 114 -20.71 3.59 6.61
N ASP A 115 -19.64 2.81 6.73
CA ASP A 115 -19.25 2.06 7.93
C ASP A 115 -17.86 2.52 8.42
N PRO A 116 -17.78 3.74 9.01
CA PRO A 116 -16.52 4.42 9.31
C PRO A 116 -15.76 3.88 10.53
#